data_AF-A0A940CFW2-F1
#
_entry.id   AF-A0A940CFW2-F1
#
_cell.length_a   1.000
_cell.length_b   1.000
_cell.length_c   1.000
_cell.angle_alpha   90.00
_cell.angle_beta   90.00
_cell.angle_gamma   90.00
#
_symmetry.space_group_name_H-M   'P 1'
#
loop_
_entity.id
_entity.type
_entity.pdbx_description
1 polymer ?
#
loop_
_entity_poly.entity_id
_entity_poly.type
_entity_poly.pdbx_seq_one_letter_code
_entity_poly.pdbx_strand_id
1 'polypeptide(L)'
;EYSELFKKFDKLIYFNAPNFSHVSSWRLKQEKNMKITKNSKQGMDKKEIAEFIQHYEKVTKWMMKVLPTKADLTIYINTNQNIKKISIA
;
A
#
# COMPACT_ATOMS: atom_id res chain seq x y z
N GLU A 1 -13.88 -4.57 16.93
CA GLU A 1 -13.25 -3.27 17.27
C GLU A 1 -13.10 -2.34 16.07
N TYR A 2 -12.36 -2.68 15.01
CA TYR A 2 -12.22 -1.78 13.85
C TYR A 2 -13.52 -1.45 13.09
N SER A 3 -14.50 -2.35 13.07
CA SER A 3 -15.76 -2.11 12.34
C SER A 3 -16.53 -0.88 12.86
N GLU A 4 -16.54 -0.63 14.16
CA GLU A 4 -17.22 0.54 14.74
C GLU A 4 -16.53 1.84 14.38
N LEU A 5 -15.19 1.82 14.29
CA LEU A 5 -14.42 2.96 13.81
C LEU A 5 -14.71 3.24 12.32
N PHE A 6 -14.73 2.19 11.49
CA PHE A 6 -14.93 2.36 10.05
C PHE A 6 -16.34 2.86 9.69
N LYS A 7 -17.36 2.58 10.52
CA LYS A 7 -18.71 3.13 10.37
C LYS A 7 -18.79 4.66 10.47
N LYS A 8 -17.76 5.32 11.02
CA LYS A 8 -17.70 6.79 11.16
C LYS A 8 -17.28 7.50 9.88
N PHE A 9 -16.80 6.77 8.86
CA PHE A 9 -16.39 7.37 7.59
C PHE A 9 -17.48 7.21 6.54
N ASP A 10 -17.84 8.30 5.87
CA ASP A 10 -18.88 8.31 4.83
C ASP A 10 -18.39 7.73 3.50
N LYS A 11 -17.07 7.76 3.26
CA LYS A 11 -16.45 7.41 1.99
C LYS A 11 -15.14 6.65 2.18
N LEU A 12 -14.90 5.69 1.28
CA LEU A 12 -13.67 4.90 1.20
C LEU A 12 -12.98 5.12 -0.15
N ILE A 13 -11.74 5.62 -0.11
CA ILE A 13 -10.87 5.71 -1.28
C ILE A 13 -9.82 4.61 -1.20
N TYR A 14 -9.72 3.79 -2.25
CA TYR A 14 -8.75 2.70 -2.34
C TYR A 14 -7.76 2.91 -3.48
N PHE A 15 -6.46 2.87 -3.14
CA PHE A 15 -5.39 2.84 -4.14
C PHE A 15 -5.02 1.38 -4.43
N ASN A 16 -5.36 0.92 -5.62
CA ASN A 16 -5.10 -0.44 -6.04
C ASN A 16 -3.76 -0.53 -6.78
N ALA A 17 -2.80 -1.23 -6.15
CA ALA A 17 -1.50 -1.52 -6.75
C ALA A 17 -1.63 -2.65 -7.78
N PRO A 18 -0.77 -2.68 -8.83
CA PRO A 18 -0.92 -3.65 -9.92
C PRO A 18 -0.66 -5.09 -9.47
N ASN A 19 0.18 -5.27 -8.45
CA ASN A 19 0.40 -6.55 -7.76
C ASN A 19 1.16 -6.30 -6.44
N PHE A 20 1.21 -7.33 -5.60
CA PHE A 20 1.89 -7.26 -4.30
C PHE A 20 3.42 -7.17 -4.40
N SER A 21 4.06 -7.73 -5.43
CA SER A 21 5.53 -7.75 -5.52
C SER A 21 6.13 -6.35 -5.64
N HIS A 22 5.40 -5.40 -6.24
CA HIS A 22 5.86 -4.01 -6.34
C HIS A 22 5.86 -3.25 -5.01
N VAL A 23 5.09 -3.72 -4.02
CA VAL A 23 5.06 -3.11 -2.68
C VAL A 23 6.45 -3.18 -2.02
N SER A 24 7.20 -4.26 -2.27
CA SER A 24 8.57 -4.41 -1.76
C SER A 24 9.56 -3.44 -2.38
N SER A 25 9.53 -3.31 -3.70
CA SER A 25 10.36 -2.34 -4.41
C SER A 25 10.07 -0.90 -3.95
N TRP A 26 8.80 -0.57 -3.72
CA TRP A 26 8.41 0.75 -3.22
C TRP A 26 8.85 0.98 -1.77
N ARG A 27 8.71 -0.01 -0.89
CA ARG A 27 9.18 0.10 0.50
C ARG A 27 10.69 0.29 0.56
N LEU A 28 11.44 -0.42 -0.28
CA LEU A 28 12.90 -0.24 -0.39
C LEU A 28 13.27 1.17 -0.86
N LYS A 29 12.55 1.71 -1.86
CA LYS A 29 12.76 3.09 -2.31
C LYS A 29 12.46 4.10 -1.18
N GLN A 30 11.38 3.88 -0.44
CA GLN A 30 10.99 4.73 0.69
C GLN A 30 12.05 4.70 1.80
N GLU A 31 12.55 3.52 2.16
CA GLU A 31 13.57 3.36 3.20
C GLU A 31 14.88 4.05 2.81
N LYS A 32 15.32 3.91 1.56
CA LYS A 32 16.50 4.61 1.03
C LYS A 32 16.34 6.14 1.11
N ASN A 33 15.18 6.65 0.68
CA ASN A 33 14.90 8.07 0.74
C ASN A 33 14.92 8.58 2.19
N MET A 34 14.37 7.81 3.14
CA MET A 34 14.38 8.16 4.56
C MET A 34 15.80 8.24 5.14
N LYS A 35 16.70 7.32 4.77
CA LYS A 35 18.10 7.34 5.20
C LYS A 35 18.83 8.61 4.72
N ILE A 36 18.57 9.00 3.47
CA ILE A 36 19.12 10.22 2.88
C ILE A 36 18.57 11.47 3.58
N THR A 37 17.24 11.57 3.74
CA THR A 37 16.62 12.79 4.30
C THR A 37 16.95 13.01 5.77
N LYS A 38 17.09 11.95 6.56
CA LYS A 38 17.46 12.03 7.98
C LYS A 38 18.97 12.05 8.23
N ASN A 39 19.77 12.00 7.16
CA ASN A 39 21.22 11.85 7.21
C ASN A 39 21.66 10.74 8.20
N SER A 40 20.90 9.64 8.23
CA SER A 40 21.04 8.57 9.22
C SER A 40 21.20 7.24 8.52
N LYS A 41 22.06 6.39 9.08
CA LYS A 41 22.22 5.00 8.64
C LYS A 41 21.14 4.08 9.19
N GLN A 42 20.30 4.55 10.13
CA GLN A 42 19.21 3.77 10.69
C GLN A 42 18.10 3.54 9.67
N GLY A 43 17.65 2.30 9.60
CA GLY A 43 16.56 1.85 8.76
C GLY A 43 16.81 0.45 8.26
N MET A 44 15.77 -0.19 7.78
CA MET A 44 15.80 -1.60 7.39
C MET A 44 16.72 -1.83 6.17
N ASP A 45 17.37 -2.98 6.17
CA ASP A 45 18.02 -3.53 4.99
C ASP A 45 17.02 -4.26 4.09
N LYS A 46 17.50 -4.82 2.98
CA LYS A 46 16.64 -5.50 2.00
C LYS A 46 15.98 -6.77 2.57
N LYS A 47 16.65 -7.48 3.47
CA LYS A 47 16.14 -8.71 4.09
C LYS A 47 15.08 -8.38 5.12
N GLU A 48 15.35 -7.39 5.97
CA GLU A 48 14.40 -6.88 6.97
C GLU A 48 13.13 -6.34 6.30
N ILE A 49 13.25 -5.64 5.15
CA ILE A 49 12.09 -5.21 4.37
C ILE A 49 11.28 -6.39 3.85
N ALA A 50 11.93 -7.45 3.37
CA ALA A 50 11.25 -8.63 2.86
C ALA A 50 10.48 -9.37 3.97
N GLU A 51 11.07 -9.48 5.17
CA GLU A 51 10.40 -10.02 6.35
C GLU A 51 9.25 -9.12 6.80
N PHE A 52 9.47 -7.81 6.88
CA PHE A 52 8.45 -6.82 7.24
C PHE A 52 7.20 -6.92 6.35
N ILE A 53 7.38 -7.03 5.04
CA ILE A 53 6.27 -7.04 4.07
C ILE A 53 5.43 -8.31 4.16
N GLN A 54 6.05 -9.45 4.46
CA GLN A 54 5.32 -10.72 4.58
C GLN A 54 4.23 -10.67 5.66
N HIS A 55 4.43 -9.90 6.73
CA HIS A 55 3.42 -9.71 7.79
C HIS A 55 2.11 -9.09 7.26
N TYR A 56 2.18 -8.33 6.17
CA TYR A 56 1.03 -7.65 5.57
C TYR A 56 0.48 -8.35 4.32
N GLU A 57 1.16 -9.40 3.83
CA GLU A 57 0.82 -10.02 2.55
C GLU A 57 -0.62 -10.54 2.49
N LYS A 58 -1.03 -11.30 3.50
CA LYS A 58 -2.37 -11.90 3.55
C LYS A 58 -3.47 -10.84 3.48
N VAL A 59 -3.36 -9.80 4.30
CA VAL A 59 -4.38 -8.73 4.36
C VAL A 59 -4.36 -7.88 3.10
N THR A 60 -3.19 -7.52 2.57
CA THR A 60 -3.09 -6.72 1.34
C THR A 60 -3.64 -7.48 0.13
N LYS A 61 -3.30 -8.77 -0.04
CA LYS A 61 -3.85 -9.59 -1.12
C LYS A 61 -5.37 -9.75 -1.02
N TRP A 62 -5.91 -9.83 0.19
CA TRP A 62 -7.36 -9.85 0.40
C TRP A 62 -8.00 -8.51 0.03
N MET A 63 -7.40 -7.39 0.46
CA MET A 63 -7.86 -6.04 0.12
C MET A 63 -7.85 -5.80 -1.40
N MET A 64 -6.80 -6.24 -2.11
CA MET A 64 -6.71 -6.14 -3.58
C MET A 64 -7.86 -6.85 -4.30
N LYS A 65 -8.42 -7.91 -3.70
CA LYS A 65 -9.56 -8.65 -4.26
C LYS A 65 -10.90 -8.01 -3.92
N VAL A 66 -11.04 -7.48 -2.71
CA VAL A 66 -12.35 -7.13 -2.12
C VAL A 66 -12.64 -5.62 -2.15
N LEU A 67 -11.62 -4.77 -1.99
CA LEU A 67 -11.83 -3.32 -1.92
C LEU A 67 -12.20 -2.65 -3.24
N PRO A 68 -11.76 -3.11 -4.43
CA PRO A 68 -12.18 -2.47 -5.68
C PRO A 68 -13.70 -2.42 -5.90
N THR A 69 -14.45 -3.37 -5.33
CA THR A 69 -15.92 -3.42 -5.39
C THR A 69 -16.63 -2.80 -4.19
N LYS A 70 -15.88 -2.43 -3.14
CA LYS A 70 -16.44 -1.88 -1.88
C LYS A 70 -16.10 -0.42 -1.65
N ALA A 71 -15.04 0.09 -2.27
CA ALA A 71 -14.64 1.49 -2.16
C ALA A 71 -15.50 2.37 -3.08
N ASP A 72 -15.87 3.56 -2.58
CA ASP A 72 -16.56 4.58 -3.39
C ASP A 72 -15.69 5.07 -4.55
N LEU A 73 -14.37 5.08 -4.34
CA LEU A 73 -13.38 5.47 -5.34
C LEU A 73 -12.21 4.50 -5.34
N THR A 74 -11.96 3.85 -6.47
CA THR A 74 -10.77 3.02 -6.68
C THR A 74 -9.83 3.68 -7.69
N ILE A 75 -8.62 3.98 -7.24
CA ILE A 75 -7.53 4.55 -8.05
C ILE A 75 -6.53 3.44 -8.34
N TYR A 76 -6.46 3.01 -9.59
CA TYR A 76 -5.49 2.02 -10.05
C TYR A 76 -4.18 2.71 -10.38
N ILE A 77 -3.10 2.28 -9.76
CA ILE A 77 -1.75 2.81 -10.00
C ILE A 77 -0.90 1.79 -10.77
N ASN A 78 0.08 2.27 -11.55
CA ASN A 78 1.08 1.40 -12.17
C ASN A 78 2.28 1.14 -11.25
N THR A 79 3.26 0.40 -11.77
CA THR A 79 4.54 0.06 -11.12
C THR A 79 5.37 1.29 -10.74
N ASN A 80 5.14 2.43 -11.39
CA ASN A 80 5.79 3.72 -11.12
C ASN A 80 4.94 4.62 -10.20
N GLN A 81 3.86 4.09 -9.61
CA GLN A 81 2.91 4.82 -8.75
C GLN A 81 2.14 5.94 -9.46
N ASN A 82 2.10 5.93 -10.79
CA ASN A 82 1.28 6.84 -11.58
C ASN A 82 -0.15 6.31 -11.70
N ILE A 83 -1.13 7.21 -11.68
CA ILE A 83 -2.54 6.87 -11.88
C ILE A 83 -2.74 6.34 -13.30
N LYS A 84 -3.37 5.17 -13.42
CA LYS A 84 -3.74 4.53 -14.69
C LYS A 84 -5.23 4.60 -14.98
N LYS A 85 -6.04 4.42 -13.94
CA LYS A 85 -7.49 4.40 -14.05
C LYS A 85 -8.10 4.85 -12.73
N ILE A 86 -9.22 5.54 -12.83
CA ILE A 86 -10.09 5.88 -11.69
C ILE A 86 -11.43 5.21 -11.95
N SER A 87 -12.00 4.56 -10.94
CA SER A 87 -13.33 3.96 -10.96
C SER A 87 -14.12 4.50 -9.79
N ILE A 88 -15.31 5.02 -10.06
CA ILE A 88 -16.26 5.50 -9.06
C ILE A 88 -17.36 4.44 -8.99
N ALA A 89 -17.75 4.05 -7.77
CA ALA A 89 -18.84 3.11 -7.53
C ALA A 89 -20.21 3.82 -7.59
#